data_AF-A0AAN8LB54-F1
#
_entry.id   AF-A0AAN8LB54-F1
#
_cell.length_a   1.000
_cell.length_b   1.000
_cell.length_c   1.000
_cell.angle_alpha   90.00
_cell.angle_beta   90.00
_cell.angle_gamma   90.00
#
_symmetry.space_group_name_H-M   'P 1'
#
loop_
_entity.id
_entity.type
_entity.pdbx_description
1 polymer ?
#
loop_
_entity_poly.entity_id
_entity_poly.type
_entity_poly.pdbx_seq_one_letter_code
_entity_poly.pdbx_strand_id
1 'polypeptide(L)'
;MCSPGNRVHKHCTEFTSTSCVPCSDSTFLDEPNGLTACILCTNNCDPGFGLTVKQPCRPSSDTVCGTLEGFYCLDPTKDGCRAAQRHSSCKPGQYISHTGTTSTDTVCADCPEAYHVIGLGYKFLLTLSVIQVTCERSFSTLKFTKHRLRSTLILRSLGGIMLMTTEKEILMVLDTDDVIDRVAEKNCCDAS
;
A
#
# COMPACT_ATOMS: atom_id res chain seq x y z
N MET A 1 22.64 64.67 6.96
CA MET A 1 22.26 63.26 7.11
C MET A 1 22.49 62.56 5.78
N CYS A 2 22.98 61.32 5.78
CA CYS A 2 23.23 60.56 4.56
C CYS A 2 22.00 59.74 4.17
N SER A 3 21.78 59.58 2.87
CA SER A 3 20.73 58.72 2.32
C SER A 3 21.03 57.23 2.59
N PRO A 4 20.02 56.34 2.53
CA PRO A 4 20.22 54.89 2.61
C PRO A 4 21.34 54.41 1.69
N GLY A 5 22.09 53.43 2.16
CA GLY A 5 23.28 52.89 1.51
C GLY A 5 24.53 53.75 1.57
N ASN A 6 24.50 54.87 2.30
CA ASN A 6 25.67 55.70 2.53
C ASN A 6 25.89 55.94 4.03
N ARG A 7 27.16 56.03 4.42
CA ARG A 7 27.64 56.41 5.74
C ARG A 7 28.36 57.76 5.70
N VAL A 8 28.45 58.42 6.84
CA VAL A 8 29.19 59.67 7.03
C VAL A 8 30.70 59.40 6.94
N HIS A 9 31.35 60.04 5.97
CA HIS A 9 32.81 60.09 5.88
C HIS A 9 33.38 61.28 6.64
N LYS A 10 32.73 62.44 6.54
CA LYS A 10 33.10 63.66 7.26
C LYS A 10 31.86 64.37 7.79
N HIS A 11 31.88 64.69 9.07
CA HIS A 11 30.82 65.49 9.68
C HIS A 11 30.81 66.92 9.14
N CYS A 12 29.65 67.57 9.18
CA CYS A 12 29.51 68.96 8.79
C CYS A 12 30.34 69.87 9.72
N THR A 13 30.79 70.98 9.15
CA THR A 13 31.36 72.11 9.91
C THR A 13 30.50 73.35 9.62
N GLU A 14 30.82 74.48 10.25
CA GLU A 14 30.14 75.76 10.00
C GLU A 14 30.11 76.16 8.51
N PHE A 15 31.11 75.72 7.75
CA PHE A 15 31.28 76.09 6.33
C PHE A 15 31.12 74.92 5.35
N THR A 16 30.95 73.68 5.83
CA THR A 16 30.89 72.50 4.95
C THR A 16 29.75 71.56 5.33
N SER A 17 29.05 71.05 4.32
CA SER A 17 28.02 70.03 4.49
C SER A 17 28.63 68.66 4.85
N THR A 18 27.82 67.77 5.41
CA THR A 18 28.21 66.38 5.67
C THR A 18 28.62 65.69 4.37
N SER A 19 29.77 65.00 4.37
CA SER A 19 30.22 64.18 3.24
C SER A 19 29.85 62.72 3.49
N CYS A 20 29.24 62.09 2.48
CA CYS A 20 28.74 60.72 2.55
C CYS A 20 29.47 59.84 1.53
N VAL A 21 29.71 58.58 1.90
CA VAL A 21 30.30 57.55 1.04
C VAL A 21 29.47 56.28 1.10
N PRO A 22 29.41 55.49 0.02
CA PRO A 22 28.63 54.26 -0.01
C PRO A 22 29.15 53.23 1.00
N CYS A 23 28.24 52.38 1.46
CA CYS A 23 28.58 51.19 2.23
C CYS A 23 29.44 50.24 1.37
N SER A 24 30.39 49.58 2.01
CA SER A 24 31.24 48.56 1.38
C SER A 24 30.43 47.29 1.12
N ASP A 25 30.89 46.46 0.18
CA ASP A 25 30.32 45.13 -0.05
C ASP A 25 30.23 44.36 1.28
N SER A 26 29.12 43.65 1.51
CA SER A 26 28.71 43.00 2.77
C SER A 26 28.20 43.91 3.90
N THR A 27 28.01 45.21 3.66
CA THR A 27 27.40 46.12 4.65
C THR A 27 26.25 46.92 4.06
N PHE A 28 25.29 47.31 4.91
CA PHE A 28 24.11 48.06 4.50
C PHE A 28 23.65 49.10 5.53
N LEU A 29 22.85 50.06 5.05
CA LEU A 29 22.06 51.01 5.84
C LEU A 29 20.75 51.26 5.09
N ASP A 30 19.63 50.83 5.64
CA ASP A 30 18.29 50.88 5.04
C ASP A 30 17.57 52.22 5.23
N GLU A 31 17.96 52.98 6.25
CA GLU A 31 17.34 54.27 6.59
C GLU A 31 18.30 55.47 6.46
N PRO A 32 17.77 56.69 6.26
CA PRO A 32 18.56 57.93 6.35
C PRO A 32 19.24 58.06 7.70
N ASN A 33 20.56 58.27 7.72
CA ASN A 33 21.36 58.10 8.93
C ASN A 33 22.49 59.14 9.07
N GLY A 34 23.06 59.21 10.28
CA GLY A 34 24.26 60.00 10.60
C GLY A 34 25.46 59.13 11.02
N LEU A 35 25.45 57.84 10.69
CA LEU A 35 26.41 56.85 11.16
C LEU A 35 27.70 56.91 10.34
N THR A 36 28.86 56.74 10.99
CA THR A 36 30.17 56.66 10.32
C THR A 36 30.55 55.24 9.88
N ALA A 37 29.74 54.25 10.26
CA ALA A 37 29.89 52.84 9.91
C ALA A 37 28.55 52.25 9.44
N CYS A 38 28.62 51.30 8.50
CA CYS A 38 27.46 50.55 8.03
C CYS A 38 27.25 49.28 8.86
N ILE A 39 26.04 48.73 8.81
CA ILE A 39 25.68 47.49 9.50
C ILE A 39 26.13 46.30 8.65
N LEU A 40 26.62 45.24 9.27
CA LEU A 40 27.00 44.03 8.53
C LEU A 40 25.75 43.32 8.03
N CYS A 41 25.75 42.91 6.76
CA CYS A 41 24.68 42.11 6.21
C CYS A 41 24.61 40.74 6.90
N THR A 42 23.39 40.22 7.02
CA THR A 42 23.15 38.83 7.39
C THR A 42 23.91 37.92 6.43
N ASN A 43 24.72 37.02 7.00
CA ASN A 43 25.53 36.05 6.26
C ASN A 43 24.67 35.23 5.28
N ASN A 44 25.30 34.71 4.22
CA ASN A 44 24.63 33.87 3.23
C ASN A 44 23.73 32.83 3.90
N CYS A 45 22.46 32.83 3.49
CA CYS A 45 21.44 31.92 4.00
C CYS A 45 21.93 30.48 3.82
N ASP A 46 22.15 29.77 4.93
CA ASP A 46 22.76 28.45 4.92
C ASP A 46 21.72 27.40 4.45
N PRO A 47 21.99 26.68 3.34
CA PRO A 47 21.12 25.60 2.87
C PRO A 47 20.95 24.47 3.89
N GLY A 48 21.89 24.29 4.83
CA GLY A 48 21.80 23.31 5.92
C GLY A 48 20.63 23.57 6.87
N PHE A 49 20.19 24.83 7.00
CA PHE A 49 18.98 25.20 7.74
C PHE A 49 17.73 25.29 6.86
N GLY A 50 17.80 24.77 5.62
CA GLY A 50 16.68 24.82 4.67
C GLY A 50 16.37 26.23 4.16
N LEU A 51 17.37 27.10 4.11
CA LEU A 51 17.22 28.49 3.67
C LEU A 51 17.84 28.72 2.30
N THR A 52 17.36 29.75 1.61
CA THR A 52 17.89 30.23 0.34
C THR A 52 17.89 31.75 0.29
N VAL A 53 18.79 32.35 -0.49
CA VAL A 53 18.84 33.81 -0.64
C VAL A 53 17.67 34.25 -1.53
N LYS A 54 16.69 34.93 -0.94
CA LYS A 54 15.56 35.54 -1.68
C LYS A 54 15.96 36.91 -2.24
N GLN A 55 16.67 37.69 -1.44
CA GLN A 55 17.23 38.98 -1.86
C GLN A 55 18.68 39.09 -1.36
N PRO A 56 19.65 39.39 -2.25
CA PRO A 56 21.02 39.58 -1.83
C PRO A 56 21.21 40.91 -1.08
N CYS A 57 22.23 40.98 -0.24
CA CYS A 57 22.71 42.21 0.38
C CYS A 57 22.95 43.30 -0.65
N ARG A 58 22.45 44.51 -0.37
CA ARG A 58 22.69 45.74 -1.14
C ARG A 58 23.14 46.82 -0.16
N PRO A 59 23.81 47.90 -0.60
CA PRO A 59 24.17 49.00 0.28
C PRO A 59 22.95 49.54 1.06
N SER A 60 21.77 49.55 0.46
CA SER A 60 20.54 50.07 1.06
C SER A 60 19.61 49.01 1.67
N SER A 61 19.98 47.73 1.72
CA SER A 61 19.09 46.68 2.26
C SER A 61 19.86 45.41 2.65
N ASP A 62 19.45 44.78 3.75
CA ASP A 62 20.04 43.52 4.19
C ASP A 62 19.79 42.35 3.20
N THR A 63 20.53 41.26 3.38
CA THR A 63 20.20 39.94 2.84
C THR A 63 18.87 39.45 3.43
N VAL A 64 17.94 39.05 2.57
CA VAL A 64 16.68 38.42 3.01
C VAL A 64 16.73 36.94 2.69
N CYS A 65 16.63 36.12 3.74
CA CYS A 65 16.55 34.67 3.63
C CYS A 65 15.11 34.21 3.44
N GLY A 66 14.90 33.36 2.42
CA GLY A 66 13.66 32.62 2.20
C GLY A 66 13.85 31.14 2.53
N THR A 67 12.75 30.38 2.44
CA THR A 67 12.76 28.93 2.61
C THR A 67 13.16 28.24 1.31
N LEU A 68 13.95 27.17 1.41
CA LEU A 68 14.25 26.27 0.31
C LEU A 68 13.00 25.46 -0.08
N GLU A 69 12.96 24.95 -1.30
CA GLU A 69 11.86 24.12 -1.77
C GLU A 69 11.71 22.85 -0.92
N GLY A 70 10.47 22.55 -0.52
CA GLY A 70 10.16 21.44 0.39
C GLY A 70 10.45 21.74 1.88
N PHE A 71 10.63 23.01 2.25
CA PHE A 71 10.77 23.45 3.64
C PHE A 71 9.71 24.51 3.98
N TYR A 72 9.33 24.56 5.26
CA TYR A 72 8.49 25.61 5.83
C TYR A 72 9.25 26.36 6.93
N CYS A 73 8.90 27.63 7.13
CA CYS A 73 9.56 28.49 8.09
C CYS A 73 9.12 28.19 9.53
N LEU A 74 10.08 28.04 10.43
CA LEU A 74 9.85 27.93 11.87
C LEU A 74 9.92 29.30 12.56
N ASP A 75 10.93 30.09 12.17
CA ASP A 75 11.22 31.40 12.76
C ASP A 75 11.03 32.52 11.72
N PRO A 76 9.79 33.01 11.51
CA PRO A 76 9.51 34.07 10.55
C PRO A 76 10.07 35.43 11.02
N THR A 77 10.65 36.18 10.08
CA THR A 77 11.02 37.59 10.24
C THR A 77 10.09 38.48 9.40
N LYS A 78 10.20 39.81 9.50
CA LYS A 78 9.35 40.75 8.74
C LYS A 78 9.27 40.42 7.24
N ASP A 79 10.42 40.10 6.64
CA ASP A 79 10.54 39.89 5.19
C ASP A 79 11.09 38.51 4.80
N GLY A 80 11.42 37.65 5.77
CA GLY A 80 12.12 36.39 5.53
C GLY A 80 11.95 35.33 6.61
N CYS A 81 12.93 34.43 6.70
CA CYS A 81 12.94 33.28 7.62
C CYS A 81 14.35 33.04 8.17
N ARG A 82 14.49 32.82 9.49
CA ARG A 82 15.78 32.54 10.14
C ARG A 82 16.10 31.05 10.27
N ALA A 83 15.10 30.20 10.30
CA ALA A 83 15.25 28.76 10.40
C ALA A 83 14.06 28.07 9.72
N ALA A 84 14.32 27.06 8.91
CA ALA A 84 13.30 26.30 8.21
C ALA A 84 13.43 24.80 8.50
N GLN A 85 12.30 24.10 8.39
CA GLN A 85 12.22 22.65 8.55
C GLN A 85 11.64 22.02 7.30
N ARG A 86 12.15 20.83 6.95
CA ARG A 86 11.64 20.08 5.80
C ARG A 86 10.18 19.70 6.04
N HIS A 87 9.37 19.78 5.00
CA HIS A 87 8.01 19.30 5.01
C HIS A 87 7.93 17.81 5.41
N SER A 88 6.91 17.47 6.19
CA SER A 88 6.60 16.11 6.59
C SER A 88 6.32 15.22 5.38
N SER A 89 6.90 14.02 5.40
CA SER A 89 6.62 12.97 4.42
C SER A 89 5.52 12.06 4.96
N CYS A 90 4.44 11.88 4.21
CA CYS A 90 3.34 11.02 4.62
C CYS A 90 3.76 9.55 4.63
N LYS A 91 3.25 8.80 5.60
CA LYS A 91 3.54 7.36 5.75
C LYS A 91 2.76 6.55 4.70
N PRO A 92 3.19 5.30 4.42
CA PRO A 92 2.36 4.38 3.64
C PRO A 92 0.95 4.24 4.26
N GLY A 93 -0.09 4.32 3.42
CA GLY A 93 -1.49 4.34 3.89
C GLY A 93 -2.05 5.74 4.14
N GLN A 94 -1.24 6.79 3.99
CA GLN A 94 -1.66 8.19 4.07
C GLN A 94 -1.49 8.89 2.73
N TYR A 95 -2.32 9.91 2.48
CA TYR A 95 -2.21 10.80 1.34
C TYR A 95 -2.00 12.25 1.79
N ILE A 96 -1.44 13.07 0.91
CA ILE A 96 -1.28 14.51 1.17
C ILE A 96 -2.67 15.16 1.03
N SER A 97 -3.24 15.56 2.15
CA SER A 97 -4.52 16.26 2.18
C SER A 97 -4.33 17.74 1.84
N HIS A 98 -3.30 18.37 2.41
CA HIS A 98 -2.91 19.74 2.10
C HIS A 98 -1.41 19.79 1.83
N THR A 99 -1.04 20.38 0.70
CA THR A 99 0.35 20.59 0.32
C THR A 99 0.99 21.63 1.25
N GLY A 100 2.19 21.36 1.75
CA GLY A 100 2.96 22.32 2.53
C GLY A 100 3.24 23.62 1.75
N THR A 101 3.35 24.72 2.48
CA THR A 101 3.71 26.04 1.96
C THR A 101 5.04 26.49 2.56
N THR A 102 5.52 27.68 2.18
CA THR A 102 6.71 28.29 2.84
C THR A 102 6.47 28.61 4.32
N SER A 103 5.22 28.59 4.79
CA SER A 103 4.84 28.93 6.16
C SER A 103 4.17 27.79 6.94
N THR A 104 3.73 26.73 6.25
CA THR A 104 2.98 25.63 6.85
C THR A 104 3.51 24.29 6.37
N ASP A 105 3.50 23.30 7.26
CA ASP A 105 3.88 21.94 6.91
C ASP A 105 2.83 21.24 6.03
N THR A 106 3.22 20.14 5.39
CA THR A 106 2.35 19.22 4.68
C THR A 106 1.45 18.49 5.66
N VAL A 107 0.14 18.48 5.37
CA VAL A 107 -0.85 17.77 6.20
C VAL A 107 -1.19 16.44 5.54
N CYS A 108 -0.95 15.36 6.27
CA CYS A 108 -1.27 13.99 5.85
C CYS A 108 -2.63 13.57 6.42
N ALA A 109 -3.41 12.86 5.62
CA ALA A 109 -4.64 12.21 6.05
C ALA A 109 -4.58 10.72 5.74
N ASP A 110 -5.21 9.90 6.59
CA ASP A 110 -5.29 8.46 6.36
C ASP A 110 -6.18 8.18 5.14
N CYS A 111 -5.75 7.26 4.30
CA CYS A 111 -6.61 6.76 3.24
C CYS A 111 -7.84 6.08 3.89
N PRO A 112 -9.03 6.13 3.28
CA PRO A 112 -10.23 5.58 3.89
C PRO A 112 -10.19 4.04 3.96
N GLU A 113 -10.31 3.42 5.13
CA GLU A 113 -10.30 1.94 5.31
C GLU A 113 -11.25 1.16 4.38
N ALA A 114 -12.23 1.83 3.77
CA ALA A 114 -13.08 1.28 2.72
C ALA A 114 -12.29 0.63 1.56
N TYR A 115 -11.11 1.15 1.15
CA TYR A 115 -10.33 0.51 0.09
C TYR A 115 -9.80 -0.87 0.50
N HIS A 116 -9.50 -1.06 1.79
CA HIS A 116 -9.04 -2.34 2.31
C HIS A 116 -10.17 -3.38 2.28
N VAL A 117 -11.39 -2.97 2.67
CA VAL A 117 -12.58 -3.83 2.63
C VAL A 117 -12.97 -4.15 1.18
N ILE A 118 -12.92 -3.18 0.27
CA ILE A 118 -13.20 -3.39 -1.16
C ILE A 118 -12.17 -4.35 -1.77
N GLY A 119 -10.88 -4.17 -1.46
CA GLY A 119 -9.81 -5.06 -1.91
C GLY A 119 -9.98 -6.50 -1.43
N LEU A 120 -10.36 -6.69 -0.15
CA LEU A 120 -10.72 -8.00 0.39
C LEU A 120 -11.94 -8.59 -0.34
N GLY A 121 -12.99 -7.79 -0.54
CA GLY A 121 -14.19 -8.21 -1.26
C GLY A 121 -13.92 -8.68 -2.69
N TYR A 122 -13.13 -7.91 -3.46
CA TYR A 122 -12.71 -8.31 -4.81
C TYR A 122 -11.89 -9.60 -4.80
N LYS A 123 -10.99 -9.77 -3.83
CA LYS A 123 -10.21 -11.00 -3.68
C LYS A 123 -11.10 -12.21 -3.39
N PHE A 124 -12.12 -12.07 -2.54
CA PHE A 124 -13.11 -13.14 -2.28
C PHE A 124 -13.98 -13.44 -3.50
N LEU A 125 -14.42 -12.43 -4.24
CA LEU A 125 -15.21 -12.62 -5.47
C LEU A 125 -14.42 -13.38 -6.55
N LEU A 126 -13.14 -13.05 -6.71
CA LEU A 126 -12.27 -13.74 -7.67
C LEU A 126 -11.94 -15.18 -7.26
N THR A 127 -11.91 -15.50 -5.96
CA THR A 127 -11.71 -16.88 -5.49
C THR A 127 -12.99 -17.71 -5.51
N LEU A 128 -14.16 -17.08 -5.33
CA LEU A 128 -15.48 -17.73 -5.39
C LEU A 128 -15.71 -18.46 -6.73
N SER A 129 -15.36 -17.84 -7.85
CA SER A 129 -15.50 -18.45 -9.18
C SER A 129 -14.61 -19.69 -9.36
N VAL A 130 -13.40 -19.68 -8.79
CA VAL A 130 -12.48 -20.85 -8.80
C VAL A 130 -13.00 -21.98 -7.90
N ILE A 131 -13.58 -21.63 -6.74
CA ILE A 131 -14.19 -22.59 -5.82
C ILE A 131 -15.41 -23.26 -6.47
N GLN A 132 -16.25 -22.51 -7.19
CA GLN A 132 -17.41 -23.06 -7.91
C GLN A 132 -17.00 -24.13 -8.92
N VAL A 133 -16.01 -23.83 -9.78
CA VAL A 133 -15.51 -24.76 -10.81
C VAL A 133 -14.93 -26.03 -10.18
N THR A 134 -14.26 -25.90 -9.03
CA THR A 134 -13.70 -27.05 -8.31
C THR A 134 -14.79 -27.91 -7.68
N CYS A 135 -15.79 -27.29 -7.05
CA CYS A 135 -16.95 -27.98 -6.48
C CYS A 135 -17.74 -28.77 -7.54
N GLU A 136 -17.98 -28.19 -8.72
CA GLU A 136 -18.67 -28.87 -9.82
C GLU A 136 -17.90 -30.10 -10.32
N ARG A 137 -16.57 -30.00 -10.45
CA ARG A 137 -15.71 -31.13 -10.83
C ARG A 137 -15.74 -32.25 -9.79
N SER A 138 -15.68 -31.91 -8.50
CA SER A 138 -15.75 -32.89 -7.41
C SER A 138 -17.10 -33.60 -7.31
N PHE A 139 -18.21 -32.91 -7.55
CA PHE A 139 -19.53 -33.54 -7.56
C PHE A 139 -19.71 -34.47 -8.77
N SER A 140 -19.17 -34.09 -9.93
CA SER A 140 -19.19 -34.91 -11.15
C SER A 140 -18.42 -36.22 -10.98
N THR A 141 -17.21 -36.17 -10.41
CA THR A 141 -16.40 -37.37 -10.13
C THR A 141 -17.08 -38.29 -9.10
N LEU A 142 -17.72 -37.73 -8.07
CA LEU A 142 -18.47 -38.50 -7.08
C LEU A 142 -19.69 -39.19 -7.71
N LYS A 143 -20.40 -38.51 -8.62
CA LYS A 143 -21.53 -39.07 -9.37
C LYS A 143 -21.09 -40.20 -10.29
N PHE A 144 -19.95 -40.06 -10.97
CA PHE A 144 -19.37 -41.10 -11.81
C PHE A 144 -18.97 -42.33 -10.98
N THR A 145 -18.33 -42.12 -9.84
CA THR A 145 -17.93 -43.19 -8.91
C THR A 145 -19.16 -43.94 -8.35
N LYS A 146 -20.21 -43.21 -7.93
CA LYS A 146 -21.49 -43.77 -7.50
C LYS A 146 -22.15 -44.59 -8.61
N HIS A 147 -22.14 -44.11 -9.85
CA HIS A 147 -22.73 -44.82 -10.97
C HIS A 147 -21.98 -46.12 -11.29
N ARG A 148 -20.64 -46.09 -11.32
CA ARG A 148 -19.82 -47.29 -11.51
C ARG A 148 -20.03 -48.32 -10.40
N LEU A 149 -20.07 -47.90 -9.14
CA LEU A 149 -20.36 -48.80 -8.02
C LEU A 149 -21.72 -49.48 -8.17
N ARG A 150 -22.76 -48.73 -8.54
CA ARG A 150 -24.10 -49.30 -8.78
C ARG A 150 -24.09 -50.31 -9.92
N SER A 151 -23.45 -50.00 -11.05
CA SER A 151 -23.37 -50.90 -12.20
C SER A 151 -22.53 -52.16 -11.92
N THR A 152 -21.40 -52.04 -11.20
CA THR A 152 -20.57 -53.19 -10.82
C THR A 152 -21.29 -54.08 -9.80
N LEU A 153 -22.04 -53.52 -8.86
CA LEU A 153 -22.78 -54.30 -7.86
C LEU A 153 -23.97 -55.06 -8.49
N ILE A 154 -24.63 -54.45 -9.48
CA ILE A 154 -25.65 -55.12 -10.29
C ILE A 154 -25.02 -56.21 -11.16
N LEU A 155 -23.91 -55.94 -11.86
CA LEU A 155 -23.23 -56.91 -12.73
C LEU A 155 -22.63 -58.10 -11.95
N ARG A 156 -22.01 -57.83 -10.80
CA ARG A 156 -21.29 -58.85 -10.00
C ARG A 156 -22.24 -59.71 -9.15
N SER A 157 -23.42 -59.19 -8.79
CA SER A 157 -24.45 -59.99 -8.12
C SER A 157 -25.27 -60.82 -9.12
N LEU A 158 -25.43 -60.38 -10.38
CA LEU A 158 -26.21 -61.12 -11.37
C LEU A 158 -25.58 -62.48 -11.71
N GLY A 159 -24.26 -62.56 -11.92
CA GLY A 159 -23.62 -63.84 -12.28
C GLY A 159 -23.75 -64.92 -11.20
N GLY A 160 -23.54 -64.56 -9.92
CA GLY A 160 -23.67 -65.48 -8.80
C GLY A 160 -25.11 -65.79 -8.42
N ILE A 161 -26.01 -64.80 -8.47
CA ILE A 161 -27.45 -65.00 -8.20
C ILE A 161 -28.10 -65.81 -9.31
N MET A 162 -27.75 -65.56 -10.58
CA MET A 162 -28.27 -66.28 -11.74
C MET A 162 -27.84 -67.76 -11.71
N LEU A 163 -26.60 -68.04 -11.29
CA LEU A 163 -26.13 -69.42 -11.08
C LEU A 163 -26.80 -70.08 -9.87
N MET A 164 -26.97 -69.36 -8.75
CA MET A 164 -27.71 -69.86 -7.58
C MET A 164 -29.19 -70.13 -7.90
N THR A 165 -29.83 -69.31 -8.74
CA THR A 165 -31.24 -69.51 -9.14
C THR A 165 -31.39 -70.67 -10.12
N THR A 166 -30.45 -70.87 -11.04
CA THR A 166 -30.49 -72.03 -11.94
C THR A 166 -30.23 -73.34 -11.19
N GLU A 167 -29.28 -73.36 -10.26
CA GLU A 167 -29.04 -74.55 -9.43
C GLU A 167 -30.25 -74.84 -8.52
N LYS A 168 -30.87 -73.80 -7.96
CA LYS A 168 -32.06 -73.93 -7.12
C LYS A 168 -33.28 -74.43 -7.90
N GLU A 169 -33.49 -73.99 -9.14
CA GLU A 169 -34.59 -74.50 -9.98
C GLU A 169 -34.40 -75.99 -10.31
N ILE A 170 -33.18 -76.43 -10.61
CA ILE A 170 -32.89 -77.86 -10.85
C ILE A 170 -33.15 -78.69 -9.59
N LEU A 171 -32.75 -78.18 -8.41
CA LEU A 171 -32.94 -78.86 -7.12
C LEU A 171 -34.41 -78.93 -6.67
N MET A 172 -35.26 -78.02 -7.16
CA MET A 172 -36.71 -78.02 -6.87
C MET A 172 -37.52 -78.94 -7.80
N VAL A 173 -36.94 -79.38 -8.92
CA VAL A 173 -37.58 -80.31 -9.87
C VAL A 173 -37.23 -81.77 -9.58
N LEU A 174 -36.13 -82.02 -8.86
CA LEU A 174 -35.78 -83.35 -8.38
C LEU A 174 -36.62 -83.67 -7.14
N ASP A 175 -37.51 -84.65 -7.26
CA ASP A 175 -38.25 -85.17 -6.11
C ASP A 175 -37.29 -85.98 -5.23
N THR A 176 -37.28 -85.68 -3.92
CA THR A 176 -36.39 -86.37 -2.97
C THR A 176 -36.72 -87.87 -2.88
N ASP A 177 -37.98 -88.23 -3.11
CA ASP A 177 -38.44 -89.63 -3.06
C ASP A 177 -37.95 -90.42 -4.28
N ASP A 178 -37.94 -89.83 -5.49
CA ASP A 178 -37.39 -90.45 -6.71
C ASP A 178 -35.86 -90.70 -6.61
N VAL A 179 -35.14 -89.81 -5.93
CA VAL A 179 -33.69 -89.97 -5.71
C VAL A 179 -33.41 -91.06 -4.68
N ILE A 180 -34.22 -91.14 -3.62
CA ILE A 180 -34.11 -92.19 -2.59
C ILE A 180 -34.43 -93.56 -3.20
N ASP A 181 -35.47 -93.66 -4.02
CA ASP A 181 -35.87 -94.91 -4.68
C ASP A 181 -34.83 -95.39 -5.69
N ARG A 182 -34.24 -94.50 -6.51
CA ARG A 182 -33.15 -94.89 -7.44
C ARG A 182 -31.85 -95.26 -6.75
N VAL A 183 -31.56 -94.68 -5.58
CA VAL A 183 -30.39 -95.05 -4.77
C VAL A 183 -30.64 -96.37 -4.03
N ALA A 184 -31.87 -96.62 -3.58
CA ALA A 184 -32.28 -97.89 -2.99
C ALA A 184 -32.25 -99.04 -4.03
N GLU A 185 -32.76 -98.84 -5.24
CA GLU A 185 -32.73 -99.83 -6.32
C GLU A 185 -31.30 -100.18 -6.77
N LYS A 186 -30.39 -99.21 -6.81
CA LYS A 186 -28.98 -99.45 -7.17
C LYS A 186 -28.22 -100.21 -6.09
N ASN A 187 -28.56 -100.02 -4.82
CA ASN A 187 -27.88 -100.68 -3.71
C ASN A 187 -28.49 -102.06 -3.37
N CYS A 188 -29.71 -102.35 -3.80
CA CYS A 188 -30.35 -103.66 -3.60
C CYS A 188 -29.99 -104.71 -4.67
N CYS A 189 -29.30 -104.36 -5.75
CA CYS A 189 -28.86 -105.32 -6.78
C CYS A 189 -27.48 -105.94 -6.55
N ASP A 190 -26.78 -105.61 -5.46
CA ASP A 190 -25.47 -106.23 -5.09
C ASP A 190 -25.54 -107.11 -3.83
N ALA A 191 -26.73 -107.50 -3.36
CA ALA A 191 -26.87 -108.39 -2.21
C ALA A 191 -28.02 -109.40 -2.35
N SER A 192 -27.88 -110.36 -3.28
CA SER A 192 -28.30 -111.78 -3.18
C SER A 192 -28.02 -112.50 -4.50
#